data_AF-A0A7C5EJ59-F1
#
_entry.id   AF-A0A7C5EJ59-F1
#
_cell.length_a   1.000
_cell.length_b   1.000
_cell.length_c   1.000
_cell.angle_alpha   90.00
_cell.angle_beta   90.00
_cell.angle_gamma   90.00
#
_symmetry.space_group_name_H-M   'P 1'
#
loop_
_entity.id
_entity.type
_entity.pdbx_description
1 polymer ?
#
loop_
_entity_poly.entity_id
_entity_poly.type
_entity_poly.pdbx_seq_one_letter_code
_entity_poly.pdbx_strand_id
1 'polypeptide(L)'
;MVEVSVKPNKNLFLLYTFLNNFNSSEENQDTHWLRRKTFDYFKKFKFENLNINFDFRTILYMFVLNEAPDFSLKKDLVANREVRKAIEVGQIILPIIKKFYNETFFENFYRKILKYYKEECIFIEGIIRRYKIVEALLWVFDKNFPEHIEIVPIPLENQYSSKSLDLKEGGCIIIGPTFDINIIYPLIRKLCNFPVKKIFKSISYEIDKRKELFSKISSKYKTWEELFEEYFIRTIQLAYILPLLEVNIDIEKQLQNEEKDMPLIRLFYKIAKNEEKINGSLSYLAIKLLEELDKFYKVI
;
A
#
# COMPACT_ATOMS: atom_id res chain seq x y z
N MET A 1 0.09 2.19 23.14
CA MET A 1 1.26 2.55 22.30
C MET A 1 1.18 1.71 21.05
N VAL A 2 1.35 2.27 19.86
CA VAL A 2 1.29 1.50 18.61
C VAL A 2 2.63 0.83 18.38
N GLU A 3 2.62 -0.48 18.21
CA GLU A 3 3.79 -1.26 17.85
C GLU A 3 3.94 -1.31 16.33
N VAL A 4 5.13 -1.00 15.82
CA VAL A 4 5.45 -1.15 14.40
C VAL A 4 6.61 -2.13 14.26
N SER A 5 6.44 -3.13 13.39
CA SER A 5 7.49 -4.07 13.03
C SER A 5 7.69 -4.10 11.53
N VAL A 6 8.95 -4.11 11.08
CA VAL A 6 9.28 -4.27 9.65
C VAL A 6 9.96 -5.62 9.48
N LYS A 7 9.37 -6.51 8.69
CA LYS A 7 9.85 -7.89 8.57
C LYS A 7 9.88 -8.39 7.13
N PRO A 8 10.87 -9.21 6.76
CA PRO A 8 10.87 -9.86 5.47
C PRO A 8 9.75 -10.90 5.39
N ASN A 9 9.13 -11.06 4.22
CA ASN A 9 8.18 -12.13 3.96
C ASN A 9 8.69 -13.02 2.82
N LYS A 10 9.06 -14.26 3.15
CA LYS A 10 9.60 -15.23 2.19
C LYS A 10 8.63 -15.59 1.09
N ASN A 11 7.34 -15.72 1.40
CA ASN A 11 6.31 -16.14 0.43
C ASN A 11 6.02 -15.04 -0.57
N LEU A 12 5.97 -13.79 -0.11
CA LEU A 12 5.91 -12.66 -1.03
C LEU A 12 7.20 -12.52 -1.84
N PHE A 13 8.37 -12.71 -1.22
CA PHE A 13 9.62 -12.70 -1.97
C PHE A 13 9.65 -13.78 -3.06
N LEU A 14 9.16 -14.99 -2.76
CA LEU A 14 8.99 -16.10 -3.71
C LEU A 14 8.02 -15.72 -4.83
N LEU A 15 6.84 -15.21 -4.48
CA LEU A 15 5.85 -14.74 -5.45
C LEU A 15 6.47 -13.72 -6.40
N TYR A 16 7.08 -12.65 -5.87
CA TYR A 16 7.65 -11.60 -6.71
C TYR A 16 8.92 -12.05 -7.45
N THR A 17 9.64 -13.07 -6.99
CA THR A 17 10.70 -13.72 -7.77
C THR A 17 10.12 -14.40 -9.00
N PHE A 18 9.02 -15.12 -8.83
CA PHE A 18 8.31 -15.80 -9.91
C PHE A 18 7.55 -14.83 -10.83
N LEU A 19 6.91 -13.80 -10.28
CA LEU A 19 6.15 -12.78 -11.01
C LEU A 19 7.02 -11.76 -11.73
N ASN A 20 8.27 -11.59 -11.30
CA ASN A 20 9.25 -10.87 -12.09
C ASN A 20 9.50 -11.70 -13.35
N ASN A 21 8.59 -11.52 -14.31
CA ASN A 21 8.71 -11.99 -15.67
C ASN A 21 10.13 -11.66 -16.09
N PHE A 22 10.90 -12.70 -16.43
CA PHE A 22 12.18 -12.54 -17.12
C PHE A 22 12.01 -11.88 -18.51
N ASN A 23 10.77 -11.56 -18.88
CA ASN A 23 10.42 -10.86 -20.08
C ASN A 23 10.36 -9.34 -19.85
N SER A 24 11.36 -8.71 -20.47
CA SER A 24 11.40 -7.36 -21.06
C SER A 24 11.51 -6.13 -20.16
N SER A 25 12.57 -5.35 -20.46
CA SER A 25 12.86 -3.94 -20.13
C SER A 25 12.96 -3.64 -18.62
N GLU A 26 14.08 -3.23 -18.03
CA GLU A 26 15.26 -2.54 -18.52
C GLU A 26 16.36 -2.73 -17.46
N GLU A 27 17.61 -2.65 -17.89
CA GLU A 27 18.76 -2.29 -17.04
C GLU A 27 18.60 -0.86 -16.49
N ASN A 28 17.45 -0.52 -15.90
CA ASN A 28 17.24 0.81 -15.35
C ASN A 28 18.19 0.99 -14.17
N GLN A 29 19.04 2.00 -14.26
CA GLN A 29 20.00 2.39 -13.24
C GLN A 29 19.34 2.71 -11.88
N ASP A 30 18.01 2.89 -11.87
CA ASP A 30 17.19 3.14 -10.68
C ASP A 30 16.58 1.88 -10.05
N THR A 31 16.87 0.69 -10.60
CA THR A 31 16.30 -0.56 -10.09
C THR A 31 17.04 -1.02 -8.84
N HIS A 32 16.30 -1.34 -7.76
CA HIS A 32 16.88 -1.80 -6.49
C HIS A 32 17.86 -2.97 -6.69
N TRP A 33 19.01 -2.96 -6.01
CA TRP A 33 20.09 -3.91 -6.27
C TRP A 33 19.70 -5.36 -5.97
N LEU A 34 18.87 -5.62 -4.94
CA LEU A 34 18.35 -6.97 -4.63
C LEU A 34 17.55 -7.54 -5.81
N ARG A 35 16.82 -6.68 -6.50
CA ARG A 35 16.03 -7.06 -7.67
C ARG A 35 16.92 -7.46 -8.83
N ARG A 36 17.98 -6.69 -9.11
CA ARG A 36 18.99 -7.04 -10.13
C ARG A 36 19.64 -8.39 -9.84
N LYS A 37 20.14 -8.59 -8.61
CA LYS A 37 20.74 -9.87 -8.22
C LYS A 37 19.77 -11.05 -8.31
N THR A 38 18.51 -10.85 -7.95
CA THR A 38 17.46 -11.86 -8.06
C THR A 38 17.20 -12.22 -9.52
N PHE A 39 17.04 -11.21 -10.38
CA PHE A 39 16.91 -11.42 -11.82
C PHE A 39 18.09 -12.20 -12.39
N ASP A 40 19.32 -11.77 -12.11
CA ASP A 40 20.53 -12.44 -12.62
C ASP A 40 20.65 -13.90 -12.18
N TYR A 41 20.23 -14.20 -10.95
CA TYR A 41 20.24 -15.57 -10.45
C TYR A 41 19.21 -16.46 -11.16
N PHE A 42 18.01 -15.93 -11.40
CA PHE A 42 16.90 -16.74 -11.92
C PHE A 42 16.67 -16.64 -13.45
N LYS A 43 17.39 -15.77 -14.18
CA LYS A 43 17.18 -15.53 -15.63
C LYS A 43 17.25 -16.75 -16.55
N LYS A 44 17.86 -17.84 -16.09
CA LYS A 44 17.95 -19.12 -16.83
C LYS A 44 16.71 -20.00 -16.64
N PHE A 45 15.90 -19.76 -15.61
CA PHE A 45 14.67 -20.51 -15.36
C PHE A 45 13.53 -19.86 -16.13
N LYS A 46 13.35 -20.28 -17.39
CA LYS A 46 12.21 -19.86 -18.21
C LYS A 46 11.00 -20.70 -17.83
N PHE A 47 9.97 -20.06 -17.29
CA PHE A 47 8.65 -20.67 -17.14
C PHE A 47 7.82 -20.33 -18.38
N GLU A 48 7.31 -21.35 -19.06
CA GLU A 48 6.47 -21.17 -20.25
C GLU A 48 5.24 -20.31 -19.93
N ASN A 49 4.83 -19.50 -20.92
CA ASN A 49 3.76 -18.51 -20.91
C ASN A 49 2.62 -18.80 -19.92
N LEU A 50 2.76 -18.28 -18.70
CA LEU A 50 1.67 -18.22 -17.74
C LEU A 50 0.84 -16.98 -18.07
N ASN A 51 -0.20 -17.16 -18.88
CA ASN A 51 -1.26 -16.17 -19.10
C ASN A 51 -2.16 -16.04 -17.84
N ILE A 52 -1.56 -15.97 -16.65
CA ILE A 52 -2.27 -15.74 -15.40
C ILE A 52 -2.16 -14.26 -15.10
N ASN A 53 -3.31 -13.58 -15.09
CA ASN A 53 -3.38 -12.19 -14.70
C ASN A 53 -3.29 -12.10 -13.17
N PHE A 54 -2.12 -11.76 -12.64
CA PHE A 54 -1.90 -11.69 -11.20
C PHE A 54 -2.41 -10.36 -10.64
N ASP A 55 -3.53 -10.41 -9.93
CA ASP A 55 -4.04 -9.25 -9.23
C ASP A 55 -3.67 -9.26 -7.74
N PHE A 56 -4.14 -8.24 -7.01
CA PHE A 56 -3.89 -8.03 -5.60
C PHE A 56 -4.29 -9.21 -4.69
N ARG A 57 -5.27 -10.03 -5.10
CA ARG A 57 -5.73 -11.21 -4.34
C ARG A 57 -4.67 -12.29 -4.28
N THR A 58 -3.84 -12.42 -5.32
CA THR A 58 -2.67 -13.31 -5.35
C THR A 58 -1.65 -12.94 -4.28
N ILE A 59 -1.40 -11.64 -4.11
CA ILE A 59 -0.48 -11.12 -3.09
C ILE A 59 -1.06 -11.35 -1.71
N LEU A 60 -2.35 -11.05 -1.51
CA LEU A 60 -3.05 -11.30 -0.25
C LEU A 60 -2.98 -12.79 0.13
N TYR A 61 -3.19 -13.68 -0.84
CA TYR A 61 -3.05 -15.11 -0.63
C TYR A 61 -1.64 -15.51 -0.20
N MET A 62 -0.61 -15.10 -0.93
CA MET A 62 0.78 -15.45 -0.59
C MET A 62 1.25 -14.86 0.73
N PHE A 63 0.70 -13.72 1.14
CA PHE A 63 0.96 -13.13 2.46
C PHE A 63 0.26 -13.90 3.59
N VAL A 64 -1.03 -14.23 3.40
CA VAL A 64 -1.88 -14.93 4.37
C VAL A 64 -1.48 -16.40 4.53
N LEU A 65 -1.03 -17.02 3.44
CA LEU A 65 -0.45 -18.34 3.51
C LEU A 65 0.84 -18.30 4.33
N ASN A 66 0.84 -19.07 5.40
CA ASN A 66 2.05 -19.39 6.12
C ASN A 66 2.68 -20.66 5.51
N GLU A 67 3.34 -20.45 4.36
CA GLU A 67 4.45 -21.24 3.77
C GLU A 67 4.21 -21.95 2.42
N ALA A 68 5.24 -21.88 1.57
CA ALA A 68 5.56 -22.89 0.58
C ALA A 68 6.85 -23.63 1.00
N PRO A 69 6.95 -24.98 0.99
CA PRO A 69 5.97 -26.02 1.22
C PRO A 69 6.23 -26.73 2.59
N ASP A 70 5.58 -26.29 3.66
CA ASP A 70 5.25 -27.09 4.85
C ASP A 70 3.90 -26.57 5.40
N PHE A 71 3.02 -27.47 5.84
CA PHE A 71 1.58 -27.25 6.01
C PHE A 71 1.12 -27.19 7.47
N SER A 72 2.01 -26.86 8.40
CA SER A 72 1.69 -26.95 9.83
C SER A 72 1.91 -25.62 10.55
N LEU A 73 0.97 -24.69 10.37
CA LEU A 73 0.59 -23.66 11.38
C LEU A 73 -0.67 -22.94 10.88
N LYS A 74 -1.84 -23.40 11.35
CA LYS A 74 -3.11 -22.70 11.16
C LYS A 74 -3.05 -21.37 11.93
N LYS A 75 -2.95 -20.25 11.23
CA LYS A 75 -3.51 -19.00 11.78
C LYS A 75 -5.00 -19.08 11.49
N ASP A 76 -5.82 -19.21 12.53
CA ASP A 76 -7.27 -19.04 12.43
C ASP A 76 -7.56 -17.59 12.03
N LEU A 77 -7.44 -17.31 10.76
CA LEU A 77 -7.87 -16.05 10.18
C LEU A 77 -9.38 -16.13 10.06
N VAL A 78 -10.09 -15.27 10.79
CA VAL A 78 -11.52 -15.05 10.57
C VAL A 78 -11.69 -14.61 9.11
N ALA A 79 -12.06 -15.56 8.24
CA ALA A 79 -12.02 -15.39 6.80
C ALA A 79 -13.12 -14.41 6.36
N ASN A 80 -12.77 -13.11 6.30
CA ASN A 80 -13.56 -12.10 5.61
C ASN A 80 -13.74 -12.50 4.13
N ARG A 81 -14.83 -12.02 3.49
CA ARG A 81 -15.20 -12.33 2.10
C ARG A 81 -14.04 -12.13 1.10
N GLU A 82 -13.18 -11.15 1.34
CA GLU A 82 -11.99 -10.86 0.52
C GLU A 82 -10.90 -11.91 0.67
N VAL A 83 -10.67 -12.42 1.88
CA VAL A 83 -9.74 -13.52 2.14
C VAL A 83 -10.24 -14.81 1.49
N ARG A 84 -11.55 -15.09 1.51
CA ARG A 84 -12.14 -16.24 0.79
C ARG A 84 -11.93 -16.16 -0.73
N LYS A 85 -12.20 -15.00 -1.33
CA LYS A 85 -11.94 -14.77 -2.77
C LYS A 85 -10.44 -14.85 -3.09
N ALA A 86 -9.56 -14.43 -2.17
CA ALA A 86 -8.12 -14.58 -2.34
C ALA A 86 -7.66 -16.03 -2.25
N ILE A 87 -8.29 -16.86 -1.42
CA ILE A 87 -8.03 -18.30 -1.36
C ILE A 87 -8.39 -18.97 -2.69
N GLU A 88 -9.54 -18.65 -3.29
CA GLU A 88 -9.96 -19.20 -4.59
C GLU A 88 -8.98 -18.86 -5.72
N VAL A 89 -8.53 -17.60 -5.81
CA VAL A 89 -7.51 -17.17 -6.80
C VAL A 89 -6.14 -17.78 -6.48
N GLY A 90 -5.81 -17.86 -5.19
CA GLY A 90 -4.56 -18.41 -4.69
C GLY A 90 -4.34 -19.89 -5.00
N GLN A 91 -5.41 -20.69 -4.96
CA GLN A 91 -5.36 -22.11 -5.34
C GLN A 91 -4.90 -22.33 -6.78
N ILE A 92 -5.18 -21.38 -7.68
CA ILE A 92 -4.76 -21.46 -9.10
C ILE A 92 -3.24 -21.34 -9.21
N ILE A 93 -2.63 -20.45 -8.41
CA ILE A 93 -1.19 -20.15 -8.51
C ILE A 93 -0.32 -21.11 -7.69
N LEU A 94 -0.87 -21.72 -6.64
CA LEU A 94 -0.11 -22.54 -5.69
C LEU A 94 0.67 -23.70 -6.34
N PRO A 95 0.10 -24.50 -7.28
CA PRO A 95 0.85 -25.57 -7.93
C PRO A 95 2.07 -25.05 -8.69
N ILE A 96 1.93 -23.89 -9.32
CA ILE A 96 2.97 -23.28 -10.13
C ILE A 96 4.08 -22.70 -9.24
N ILE A 97 3.71 -22.02 -8.15
CA ILE A 97 4.67 -21.53 -7.14
C ILE A 97 5.44 -22.69 -6.49
N LYS A 98 4.77 -23.82 -6.20
CA LYS A 98 5.43 -25.03 -5.70
C LYS A 98 6.39 -25.63 -6.71
N LYS A 99 5.97 -25.71 -7.98
CA LYS A 99 6.83 -26.16 -9.08
C LYS A 99 8.07 -25.28 -9.19
N PHE A 100 7.91 -23.95 -9.20
CA PHE A 100 9.02 -23.00 -9.17
C PHE A 100 9.94 -23.24 -7.97
N TYR A 101 9.39 -23.34 -6.76
CA TYR A 101 10.19 -23.53 -5.55
C TYR A 101 11.01 -24.83 -5.60
N ASN A 102 10.42 -25.93 -6.07
CA ASN A 102 11.07 -27.24 -6.11
C ASN A 102 12.06 -27.39 -7.27
N GLU A 103 11.78 -26.78 -8.42
CA GLU A 103 12.61 -26.86 -9.63
C GLU A 103 13.70 -25.77 -9.69
N THR A 104 13.68 -24.83 -8.74
CA THR A 104 14.70 -23.78 -8.64
C THR A 104 15.48 -23.91 -7.33
N PHE A 105 16.70 -23.35 -7.30
CA PHE A 105 17.48 -23.23 -6.07
C PHE A 105 16.99 -22.07 -5.17
N PHE A 106 15.68 -21.81 -5.12
CA PHE A 106 15.12 -20.66 -4.44
C PHE A 106 15.48 -20.62 -2.96
N GLU A 107 15.36 -21.73 -2.24
CA GLU A 107 15.69 -21.78 -0.81
C GLU A 107 17.14 -21.39 -0.54
N ASN A 108 18.07 -21.93 -1.33
CA ASN A 108 19.50 -21.62 -1.21
C ASN A 108 19.78 -20.15 -1.55
N PHE A 109 19.14 -19.61 -2.59
CA PHE A 109 19.24 -18.21 -2.95
C PHE A 109 18.70 -17.30 -1.84
N TYR A 110 17.48 -17.58 -1.35
CA TYR A 110 16.82 -16.79 -0.32
C TYR A 110 17.67 -16.73 0.96
N ARG A 111 18.27 -17.84 1.39
CA ARG A 111 19.20 -17.85 2.54
C ARG A 111 20.38 -16.91 2.34
N LYS A 112 20.94 -16.83 1.12
CA LYS A 112 22.07 -15.92 0.81
C LYS A 112 21.66 -14.45 0.84
N ILE A 113 20.46 -14.12 0.38
CA ILE A 113 19.99 -12.74 0.33
C ILE A 113 19.29 -12.26 1.62
N LEU A 114 18.90 -13.18 2.50
CA LEU A 114 18.10 -12.87 3.69
C LEU A 114 18.76 -11.84 4.61
N LYS A 115 20.09 -11.90 4.77
CA LYS A 115 20.83 -10.90 5.56
C LYS A 115 20.57 -9.49 5.05
N TYR A 116 20.73 -9.29 3.75
CA TYR A 116 20.52 -8.00 3.13
C TYR A 116 19.06 -7.55 3.17
N TYR A 117 18.13 -8.47 2.96
CA TYR A 117 16.71 -8.14 3.08
C TYR A 117 16.34 -7.71 4.52
N LYS A 118 16.99 -8.26 5.55
CA LYS A 118 16.87 -7.79 6.93
C LYS A 118 17.50 -6.40 7.14
N GLU A 119 18.63 -6.11 6.50
CA GLU A 119 19.23 -4.77 6.52
C GLU A 119 18.28 -3.72 5.91
N GLU A 120 17.60 -4.05 4.81
CA GLU A 120 16.55 -3.19 4.23
C GLU A 120 15.38 -2.95 5.20
N CYS A 121 14.97 -3.98 5.95
CA CYS A 121 13.93 -3.83 6.97
C CYS A 121 14.37 -2.87 8.09
N ILE A 122 15.61 -3.01 8.58
CA ILE A 122 16.20 -2.13 9.60
C ILE A 122 16.27 -0.70 9.09
N PHE A 123 16.62 -0.49 7.82
CA PHE A 123 16.65 0.82 7.20
C PHE A 123 15.27 1.49 7.24
N ILE A 124 14.22 0.78 6.84
CA ILE A 124 12.84 1.29 6.86
C ILE A 124 12.38 1.59 8.30
N GLU A 125 12.68 0.72 9.27
CA GLU A 125 12.42 1.01 10.69
C GLU A 125 13.13 2.28 11.14
N GLY A 126 14.37 2.47 10.70
CA GLY A 126 15.16 3.69 10.96
C GLY A 126 14.48 4.95 10.42
N ILE A 127 13.91 4.90 9.21
CA ILE A 127 13.12 6.01 8.64
C ILE A 127 11.89 6.28 9.48
N ILE A 128 11.08 5.25 9.79
CA ILE A 128 9.85 5.40 10.57
C ILE A 128 10.13 6.10 11.90
N ARG A 129 11.17 5.67 12.61
CA ARG A 129 11.58 6.22 13.91
C ARG A 129 12.16 7.62 13.79
N ARG A 130 13.08 7.85 12.83
CA ARG A 130 13.75 9.15 12.65
C ARG A 130 12.75 10.26 12.38
N TYR A 131 11.77 9.99 11.52
CA TYR A 131 10.76 10.97 11.12
C TYR A 131 9.52 10.96 12.01
N LYS A 132 9.48 10.15 13.07
CA LYS A 132 8.34 10.05 14.00
C LYS A 132 7.01 9.85 13.27
N ILE A 133 7.02 9.00 12.23
CA ILE A 133 5.88 8.83 11.32
C ILE A 133 4.65 8.33 12.09
N VAL A 134 4.85 7.41 13.02
CA VAL A 134 3.77 6.80 13.82
C VAL A 134 3.17 7.81 14.77
N GLU A 135 4.00 8.64 15.40
CA GLU A 135 3.56 9.68 16.32
C GLU A 135 2.74 10.75 15.60
N ALA A 136 3.18 11.18 14.41
CA ALA A 136 2.42 12.11 13.58
C ALA A 136 1.06 11.51 13.16
N LEU A 137 1.03 10.22 12.78
CA LEU A 137 -0.21 9.53 12.44
C LEU A 137 -1.15 9.36 13.63
N LEU A 138 -0.61 9.04 14.82
CA LEU A 138 -1.38 8.95 16.06
C LEU A 138 -1.99 10.30 16.43
N TRP A 139 -1.24 11.39 16.25
CA TRP A 139 -1.74 12.74 16.48
C TRP A 139 -2.93 13.07 15.56
N VAL A 140 -2.86 12.67 14.28
CA VAL A 140 -3.93 12.92 13.32
C VAL A 140 -5.14 11.99 13.52
N PHE A 141 -4.91 10.69 13.69
CA PHE A 141 -5.96 9.66 13.59
C PHE A 141 -6.48 9.11 14.93
N ASP A 142 -5.74 9.30 16.02
CA ASP A 142 -6.05 8.83 17.38
C ASP A 142 -6.59 7.38 17.39
N LYS A 143 -7.78 7.13 17.95
CA LYS A 143 -8.42 5.82 18.15
C LYS A 143 -8.67 4.99 16.87
N ASN A 144 -8.48 5.58 15.69
CA ASN A 144 -8.66 4.86 14.43
C ASN A 144 -7.43 4.03 14.04
N PHE A 145 -6.27 4.33 14.61
CA PHE A 145 -5.02 3.64 14.30
C PHE A 145 -4.95 2.26 14.97
N PRO A 146 -4.41 1.22 14.29
CA PRO A 146 -4.32 -0.12 14.87
C PRO A 146 -3.22 -0.17 15.93
N GLU A 147 -3.36 -1.07 16.91
CA GLU A 147 -2.37 -1.26 17.98
C GLU A 147 -1.06 -1.85 17.47
N HIS A 148 -1.12 -2.68 16.42
CA HIS A 148 0.05 -3.28 15.77
C HIS A 148 0.02 -3.06 14.26
N ILE A 149 1.18 -2.68 13.70
CA ILE A 149 1.42 -2.52 12.27
C ILE A 149 2.61 -3.37 11.85
N GLU A 150 2.39 -4.24 10.88
CA GLU A 150 3.44 -4.99 10.21
C GLU A 150 3.71 -4.35 8.85
N ILE A 151 4.96 -3.97 8.59
CA ILE A 151 5.39 -3.47 7.29
C ILE A 151 6.25 -4.53 6.63
N VAL A 152 5.88 -4.91 5.42
CA VAL A 152 6.60 -5.89 4.61
C VAL A 152 7.15 -5.21 3.37
N PRO A 153 8.45 -4.92 3.33
CA PRO A 153 9.08 -4.39 2.14
C PRO A 153 9.17 -5.46 1.04
N ILE A 154 8.96 -5.10 -0.21
CA ILE A 154 9.08 -5.99 -1.38
C ILE A 154 10.05 -5.34 -2.37
N PRO A 155 11.35 -5.63 -2.26
CA PRO A 155 12.36 -5.04 -3.12
C PRO A 155 12.27 -5.48 -4.58
N LEU A 156 11.47 -6.51 -4.83
CA LEU A 156 11.29 -7.12 -6.14
C LEU A 156 10.10 -6.53 -6.91
N GLU A 157 9.46 -5.47 -6.44
CA GLU A 157 8.29 -4.89 -7.12
C GLU A 157 8.69 -3.96 -8.28
N ASN A 158 7.85 -3.98 -9.32
CA ASN A 158 7.86 -3.25 -10.60
C ASN A 158 8.22 -1.76 -10.62
N GLN A 159 7.56 -1.11 -9.68
CA GLN A 159 7.08 0.26 -9.78
C GLN A 159 6.89 0.78 -8.36
N TYR A 160 6.75 2.10 -8.22
CA TYR A 160 6.20 2.76 -7.03
C TYR A 160 4.72 2.40 -6.79
N SER A 161 4.26 1.22 -7.20
CA SER A 161 2.92 0.70 -6.91
C SER A 161 2.95 0.01 -5.56
N SER A 162 2.96 0.80 -4.49
CA SER A 162 2.71 0.25 -3.16
C SER A 162 1.30 -0.36 -3.15
N LYS A 163 1.17 -1.63 -2.73
CA LYS A 163 -0.10 -2.32 -2.55
C LYS A 163 -0.37 -2.46 -1.04
N SER A 164 -1.48 -1.93 -0.53
CA SER A 164 -1.82 -2.04 0.91
C SER A 164 -2.71 -3.25 1.14
N LEU A 165 -2.27 -4.22 1.95
CA LEU A 165 -3.12 -5.34 2.37
C LEU A 165 -3.98 -4.95 3.56
N ASP A 166 -5.28 -4.83 3.33
CA ASP A 166 -6.24 -4.62 4.41
C ASP A 166 -6.55 -5.97 5.08
N LEU A 167 -5.70 -6.38 6.02
CA LEU A 167 -5.98 -7.49 6.91
C LEU A 167 -6.65 -6.91 8.15
N LYS A 168 -7.96 -7.17 8.27
CA LYS A 168 -8.90 -6.53 9.20
C LYS A 168 -8.55 -6.58 10.70
N GLU A 169 -7.44 -7.19 11.12
CA GLU A 169 -7.10 -7.36 12.55
C GLU A 169 -5.63 -7.08 12.88
N GLY A 170 -4.85 -6.54 11.95
CA GLY A 170 -3.49 -6.06 12.17
C GLY A 170 -3.02 -5.31 10.93
N GLY A 171 -2.61 -4.05 11.07
CA GLY A 171 -2.31 -3.19 9.93
C GLY A 171 -1.11 -3.73 9.15
N CYS A 172 -1.32 -4.57 8.14
CA CYS A 172 -0.24 -5.04 7.29
C CYS A 172 -0.06 -4.11 6.09
N ILE A 173 1.16 -3.66 5.85
CA ILE A 173 1.47 -2.77 4.74
C ILE A 173 2.57 -3.36 3.89
N ILE A 174 2.28 -3.62 2.63
CA ILE A 174 3.30 -4.01 1.65
C ILE A 174 3.81 -2.74 0.94
N ILE A 175 5.13 -2.59 0.88
CA ILE A 175 5.77 -1.42 0.26
C ILE A 175 6.75 -1.90 -0.81
N GLY A 176 6.67 -1.31 -2.00
CA GLY A 176 7.53 -1.60 -3.15
C GLY A 176 8.98 -1.09 -2.98
N PRO A 177 9.74 -0.96 -4.07
CA PRO A 177 11.20 -1.12 -4.05
C PRO A 177 11.99 0.10 -3.55
N THR A 178 11.33 1.13 -3.03
CA THR A 178 11.99 2.35 -2.58
C THR A 178 12.57 2.10 -1.19
N PHE A 179 13.90 2.00 -1.06
CA PHE A 179 14.62 1.86 0.23
C PHE A 179 15.56 3.04 0.43
N ASP A 180 15.07 4.23 0.12
CA ASP A 180 15.77 5.48 0.37
C ASP A 180 14.81 6.45 1.08
N ILE A 181 15.23 7.71 1.20
CA ILE A 181 14.42 8.76 1.82
C ILE A 181 13.06 9.00 1.12
N ASN A 182 12.95 8.66 -0.16
CA ASN A 182 11.74 8.84 -0.94
C ASN A 182 10.64 7.83 -0.55
N ILE A 183 10.95 6.78 0.23
CA ILE A 183 9.94 5.84 0.77
C ILE A 183 8.96 6.51 1.74
N ILE A 184 9.31 7.66 2.32
CA ILE A 184 8.48 8.37 3.30
C ILE A 184 7.07 8.62 2.74
N TYR A 185 6.95 9.10 1.51
CA TYR A 185 5.64 9.42 0.93
C TYR A 185 4.78 8.18 0.67
N PRO A 186 5.26 7.13 -0.04
CA PRO A 186 4.52 5.88 -0.17
C PRO A 186 4.12 5.27 1.17
N LEU A 187 5.02 5.32 2.16
CA LEU A 187 4.81 4.78 3.49
C LEU A 187 3.67 5.50 4.22
N ILE A 188 3.70 6.84 4.27
CA ILE A 188 2.63 7.63 4.90
C ILE A 188 1.30 7.37 4.22
N ARG A 189 1.25 7.45 2.88
CA ARG A 189 0.03 7.21 2.10
C ARG A 189 -0.58 5.87 2.50
N LYS A 190 0.23 4.81 2.60
CA LYS A 190 -0.25 3.48 2.95
C LYS A 190 -0.71 3.35 4.39
N LEU A 191 0.00 3.98 5.32
CA LEU A 191 -0.38 4.01 6.72
C LEU A 191 -1.71 4.74 6.95
N CYS A 192 -2.05 5.73 6.11
CA CYS A 192 -3.33 6.43 6.16
C CYS A 192 -4.52 5.58 5.71
N ASN A 193 -4.33 4.58 4.84
CA ASN A 193 -5.45 3.84 4.24
C ASN A 193 -6.36 3.20 5.30
N PHE A 194 -5.79 2.50 6.28
CA PHE A 194 -6.56 1.81 7.31
C PHE A 194 -7.43 2.74 8.17
N PRO A 195 -6.88 3.79 8.81
CA PRO A 195 -7.70 4.68 9.63
C PRO A 195 -8.72 5.46 8.79
N VAL A 196 -8.38 5.85 7.54
CA VAL A 196 -9.33 6.52 6.64
C VAL A 196 -10.52 5.61 6.30
N LYS A 197 -10.30 4.32 6.00
CA LYS A 197 -11.41 3.39 5.77
C LYS A 197 -12.36 3.28 6.96
N LYS A 198 -11.83 3.30 8.19
CA LYS A 198 -12.69 3.32 9.40
C LYS A 198 -13.55 4.58 9.46
N ILE A 199 -12.96 5.74 9.16
CA ILE A 199 -13.68 7.01 9.06
C ILE A 199 -14.77 6.90 7.99
N PHE A 200 -14.43 6.42 6.79
CA PHE A 200 -15.35 6.29 5.67
C PHE A 200 -16.49 5.32 5.95
N LYS A 201 -16.24 4.22 6.67
CA LYS A 201 -17.28 3.32 7.15
C LYS A 201 -18.29 4.02 8.07
N SER A 202 -17.85 5.00 8.87
CA SER A 202 -18.76 5.77 9.75
C SER A 202 -19.63 6.78 9.00
N ILE A 203 -19.22 7.19 7.80
CA ILE A 203 -19.92 8.18 6.97
C ILE A 203 -20.44 7.61 5.65
N SER A 204 -20.43 6.28 5.49
CA SER A 204 -20.76 5.63 4.21
C SER A 204 -22.14 6.01 3.71
N TYR A 205 -23.11 6.16 4.63
CA TYR A 205 -24.46 6.62 4.32
C TYR A 205 -24.49 8.00 3.65
N GLU A 206 -23.61 8.92 4.04
CA GLU A 206 -23.53 10.24 3.41
C GLU A 206 -22.85 10.16 2.03
N ILE A 207 -21.90 9.24 1.84
CA ILE A 207 -21.29 9.01 0.54
C ILE A 207 -22.29 8.36 -0.43
N ASP A 208 -23.08 7.39 0.05
CA ASP A 208 -24.08 6.66 -0.74
C ASP A 208 -25.11 7.59 -1.39
N LYS A 209 -25.56 8.61 -0.67
CA LYS A 209 -26.51 9.62 -1.19
C LYS A 209 -26.01 10.38 -2.42
N ARG A 210 -24.71 10.33 -2.71
CA ARG A 210 -24.03 11.16 -3.73
C ARG A 210 -23.45 10.34 -4.88
N LYS A 211 -23.72 9.02 -4.94
CA LYS A 211 -23.17 8.09 -5.95
C LYS A 211 -23.54 8.45 -7.40
N GLU A 212 -24.65 9.17 -7.63
CA GLU A 212 -25.12 9.52 -8.97
C GLU A 212 -24.22 10.54 -9.71
N LEU A 213 -23.32 11.24 -9.00
CA LEU A 213 -22.42 12.26 -9.57
C LEU A 213 -21.15 11.69 -10.24
N PHE A 214 -20.96 10.37 -10.22
CA PHE A 214 -19.65 9.73 -10.45
C PHE A 214 -19.18 9.68 -11.93
N SER A 215 -20.10 9.66 -12.89
CA SER A 215 -19.84 9.14 -14.24
C SER A 215 -18.89 9.96 -15.13
N LYS A 216 -18.40 11.12 -14.68
CA LYS A 216 -17.65 12.07 -15.53
C LYS A 216 -16.16 12.29 -15.16
N ILE A 217 -15.63 11.66 -14.10
CA ILE A 217 -14.45 12.23 -13.40
C ILE A 217 -13.16 11.41 -13.50
N SER A 218 -13.22 10.06 -13.61
CA SER A 218 -11.98 9.28 -13.68
C SER A 218 -12.16 7.91 -14.34
N SER A 219 -11.21 7.52 -15.19
CA SER A 219 -11.08 6.15 -15.72
C SER A 219 -10.28 5.21 -14.80
N LYS A 220 -9.65 5.75 -13.75
CA LYS A 220 -8.72 5.03 -12.86
C LYS A 220 -9.41 4.35 -11.67
N TYR A 221 -10.53 4.92 -11.21
CA TYR A 221 -11.28 4.42 -10.05
C TYR A 221 -12.62 3.84 -10.50
N LYS A 222 -13.08 2.78 -9.82
CA LYS A 222 -14.31 2.07 -10.18
C LYS A 222 -15.53 2.67 -9.50
N THR A 223 -15.35 3.39 -8.39
CA THR A 223 -16.43 4.00 -7.62
C THR A 223 -16.06 5.39 -7.10
N TRP A 224 -17.08 6.21 -6.80
CA TRP A 224 -16.90 7.52 -6.19
C TRP A 224 -16.26 7.41 -4.81
N GLU A 225 -16.62 6.37 -4.07
CA GLU A 225 -16.05 6.05 -2.76
C GLU A 225 -14.53 5.87 -2.85
N GLU A 226 -14.05 5.07 -3.80
CA GLU A 226 -12.61 4.84 -4.00
C GLU A 226 -11.87 6.14 -4.38
N LEU A 227 -12.45 6.94 -5.28
CA LEU A 227 -11.84 8.21 -5.69
C LEU A 227 -11.79 9.19 -4.51
N PHE A 228 -12.90 9.33 -3.77
CA PHE A 228 -13.00 10.25 -2.64
C PHE A 228 -12.11 9.82 -1.47
N GLU A 229 -12.02 8.51 -1.20
CA GLU A 229 -11.10 7.94 -0.19
C GLU A 229 -9.66 8.34 -0.51
N GLU A 230 -9.24 8.21 -1.77
CA GLU A 230 -7.90 8.61 -2.18
C GLU A 230 -7.69 10.12 -2.04
N TYR A 231 -8.64 10.97 -2.49
CA TYR A 231 -8.56 12.42 -2.29
C TYR A 231 -8.40 12.78 -0.82
N PHE A 232 -9.15 12.12 0.07
CA PHE A 232 -9.05 12.34 1.49
C PHE A 232 -7.68 11.92 2.03
N ILE A 233 -7.18 10.73 1.69
CA ILE A 233 -5.85 10.25 2.09
C ILE A 233 -4.75 11.25 1.68
N ARG A 234 -4.75 11.67 0.40
CA ARG A 234 -3.76 12.62 -0.11
C ARG A 234 -3.84 13.98 0.58
N THR A 235 -5.05 14.42 0.86
CA THR A 235 -5.28 15.68 1.56
C THR A 235 -4.77 15.61 3.00
N ILE A 236 -5.09 14.54 3.74
CA ILE A 236 -4.60 14.34 5.10
C ILE A 236 -3.08 14.26 5.13
N GLN A 237 -2.49 13.53 4.17
CA GLN A 237 -1.05 13.45 4.01
C GLN A 237 -0.43 14.84 3.85
N LEU A 238 -0.87 15.62 2.86
CA LEU A 238 -0.29 16.91 2.50
C LEU A 238 -0.56 18.00 3.55
N ALA A 239 -1.78 18.06 4.09
CA ALA A 239 -2.23 19.16 4.95
C ALA A 239 -1.92 18.96 6.44
N TYR A 240 -1.87 17.71 6.93
CA TYR A 240 -1.70 17.44 8.35
C TYR A 240 -0.44 16.64 8.66
N ILE A 241 -0.13 15.59 7.91
CA ILE A 241 0.97 14.69 8.28
C ILE A 241 2.32 15.29 7.88
N LEU A 242 2.51 15.64 6.61
CA LEU A 242 3.80 16.12 6.13
C LEU A 242 4.33 17.36 6.89
N PRO A 243 3.49 18.36 7.25
CA PRO A 243 3.95 19.49 8.06
C PRO A 243 4.52 19.10 9.43
N LEU A 244 4.07 17.99 10.03
CA LEU A 244 4.53 17.52 11.34
C LEU A 244 5.86 16.77 11.29
N LEU A 245 6.25 16.26 10.12
CA LEU A 245 7.45 15.43 9.99
C LEU A 245 8.74 16.27 9.84
N GLU A 246 8.64 17.60 9.79
CA GLU A 246 9.75 18.56 9.61
C GLU A 246 10.65 18.22 8.40
N VAL A 247 10.11 17.50 7.42
CA VAL A 247 10.82 17.18 6.19
C VAL A 247 10.74 18.42 5.28
N ASN A 248 11.86 18.84 4.72
CA ASN A 248 11.89 19.96 3.78
C ASN A 248 11.19 19.55 2.47
N ILE A 249 9.88 19.80 2.41
CA ILE A 249 9.00 19.40 1.33
C ILE A 249 8.38 20.64 0.70
N ASP A 250 8.55 20.74 -0.61
CA ASP A 250 7.82 21.71 -1.42
C ASP A 250 6.39 21.20 -1.66
N ILE A 251 5.47 21.61 -0.79
CA ILE A 251 4.04 21.25 -0.87
C ILE A 251 3.42 21.75 -2.17
N GLU A 252 3.85 22.89 -2.70
CA GLU A 252 3.31 23.43 -3.95
C GLU A 252 3.69 22.55 -5.13
N LYS A 253 4.95 22.09 -5.19
CA LYS A 253 5.39 21.10 -6.17
C LYS A 253 4.65 19.77 -6.05
N GLN A 254 4.35 19.32 -4.82
CA GLN A 254 3.57 18.09 -4.62
C GLN A 254 2.13 18.23 -5.12
N LEU A 255 1.46 19.35 -4.81
CA LEU A 255 0.12 19.64 -5.31
C LEU A 255 0.08 19.64 -6.84
N GLN A 256 1.03 20.31 -7.50
CA GLN A 256 1.11 20.35 -8.96
C GLN A 256 1.30 18.95 -9.59
N ASN A 257 2.06 18.07 -8.92
CA ASN A 257 2.23 16.70 -9.39
C ASN A 257 0.95 15.88 -9.26
N GLU A 258 0.26 15.99 -8.12
CA GLU A 258 -0.99 15.25 -7.87
C GLU A 258 -2.15 15.78 -8.73
N GLU A 259 -2.21 17.08 -9.04
CA GLU A 259 -3.26 17.70 -9.86
C GLU A 259 -3.42 17.08 -11.26
N LYS A 260 -2.35 16.49 -11.80
CA LYS A 260 -2.40 15.77 -13.10
C LYS A 260 -3.38 14.60 -13.08
N ASP A 261 -3.40 13.85 -11.99
CA ASP A 261 -4.26 12.69 -11.80
C ASP A 261 -5.51 13.03 -10.96
N MET A 262 -5.43 14.09 -10.16
CA MET A 262 -6.38 14.45 -9.13
C MET A 262 -6.68 15.96 -9.16
N PRO A 263 -7.43 16.47 -10.15
CA PRO A 263 -7.60 17.90 -10.41
C PRO A 263 -8.18 18.72 -9.23
N LEU A 264 -8.94 18.09 -8.33
CA LEU A 264 -9.52 18.74 -7.16
C LEU A 264 -8.61 18.76 -5.91
N ILE A 265 -7.39 18.23 -5.99
CA ILE A 265 -6.56 18.01 -4.79
C ILE A 265 -6.20 19.32 -4.08
N ARG A 266 -6.01 20.40 -4.85
CA ARG A 266 -5.75 21.73 -4.30
C ARG A 266 -6.96 22.32 -3.58
N LEU A 267 -8.17 22.09 -4.08
CA LEU A 267 -9.39 22.49 -3.38
C LEU A 267 -9.46 21.79 -2.02
N PHE A 268 -9.24 20.47 -2.01
CA PHE A 268 -9.29 19.68 -0.78
C PHE A 268 -8.22 20.11 0.21
N TYR A 269 -6.98 20.29 -0.26
CA TYR A 269 -5.88 20.82 0.56
C TYR A 269 -6.22 22.17 1.18
N LYS A 270 -6.79 23.11 0.41
CA LYS A 270 -7.22 24.41 0.93
C LYS A 270 -8.30 24.28 2.01
N ILE A 271 -9.31 23.43 1.79
CA ILE A 271 -10.37 23.18 2.78
C ILE A 271 -9.75 22.62 4.06
N ALA A 272 -8.96 21.56 3.96
CA ALA A 272 -8.29 20.95 5.11
C ALA A 272 -7.39 21.95 5.86
N LYS A 273 -6.63 22.78 5.14
CA LYS A 273 -5.77 23.79 5.77
C LYS A 273 -6.56 24.90 6.47
N ASN A 274 -7.67 25.36 5.88
CA ASN A 274 -8.49 26.44 6.43
C ASN A 274 -9.33 26.02 7.64
N GLU A 275 -9.60 24.73 7.79
CA GLU A 275 -10.22 24.15 8.98
C GLU A 275 -9.21 24.09 10.16
N GLU A 276 -8.42 25.16 10.38
CA GLU A 276 -7.38 25.35 11.43
C GLU A 276 -7.88 25.13 12.88
N LYS A 277 -9.17 24.83 13.06
CA LYS A 277 -9.82 24.49 14.33
C LYS A 277 -10.35 23.06 14.27
N ILE A 278 -9.47 22.08 14.47
CA ILE A 278 -9.89 20.74 14.91
C ILE A 278 -10.38 20.85 16.36
N ASN A 279 -11.58 21.42 16.54
CA ASN A 279 -12.51 20.94 17.56
C ASN A 279 -13.47 19.88 16.95
N GLY A 280 -13.37 19.60 15.64
CA GLY A 280 -14.15 18.59 14.92
C GLY A 280 -13.35 17.32 14.60
N SER A 281 -14.02 16.18 14.46
CA SER A 281 -13.37 14.89 14.12
C SER A 281 -12.98 14.80 12.63
N LEU A 282 -12.08 13.89 12.25
CA LEU A 282 -11.77 13.63 10.83
C LEU A 282 -12.99 13.23 10.00
N SER A 283 -14.01 12.64 10.62
CA SER A 283 -15.31 12.38 9.97
C SER A 283 -16.03 13.68 9.58
N TYR A 284 -15.94 14.72 10.42
CA TYR A 284 -16.49 16.04 10.09
C TYR A 284 -15.79 16.65 8.88
N LEU A 285 -14.45 16.60 8.83
CA LEU A 285 -13.69 17.07 7.67
C LEU A 285 -14.09 16.31 6.39
N ALA A 286 -14.23 14.99 6.46
CA ALA A 286 -14.67 14.19 5.33
C ALA A 286 -16.07 14.60 4.83
N ILE A 287 -17.01 14.87 5.73
CA ILE A 287 -18.35 15.40 5.37
C ILE A 287 -18.23 16.78 4.71
N LYS A 288 -17.39 17.67 5.25
CA LYS A 288 -17.19 19.01 4.66
C LYS A 288 -16.61 18.96 3.25
N LEU A 289 -15.64 18.08 3.01
CA LEU A 289 -15.10 17.86 1.68
C LEU A 289 -16.17 17.34 0.71
N LEU A 290 -17.08 16.45 1.15
CA LEU A 290 -18.22 16.00 0.35
C LEU A 290 -19.20 17.15 0.02
N GLU A 291 -19.52 18.00 1.00
CA GLU A 291 -20.41 19.15 0.79
C GLU A 291 -19.84 20.16 -0.22
N GLU A 292 -18.54 20.44 -0.17
CA GLU A 292 -17.89 21.36 -1.11
C GLU A 292 -17.75 20.76 -2.51
N LEU A 293 -17.49 19.46 -2.61
CA LEU A 293 -17.58 18.74 -3.88
C LEU A 293 -18.95 18.87 -4.52
N ASP A 294 -20.02 18.66 -3.75
CA ASP A 294 -21.39 18.78 -4.26
C ASP A 294 -21.65 20.18 -4.83
N LYS A 295 -21.18 21.24 -4.15
CA LYS A 295 -21.31 22.61 -4.64
C LYS A 295 -20.56 22.80 -5.94
N PHE A 296 -19.33 22.30 -6.03
CA PHE A 296 -18.52 22.43 -7.25
C PHE A 296 -19.20 21.76 -8.45
N TYR A 297 -19.76 20.56 -8.27
CA TYR A 297 -20.40 19.81 -9.36
C TYR A 297 -21.85 20.19 -9.65
N LYS A 298 -22.59 20.77 -8.70
CA LYS A 298 -23.94 21.33 -8.97
C LYS A 298 -23.93 22.60 -9.82
N VAL A 299 -22.76 23.23 -9.98
CA VAL A 299 -22.57 24.47 -10.74
C VAL A 299 -22.16 24.18 -12.20
N ILE A 300 -21.87 22.92 -12.56
CA ILE A 300 -21.46 22.47 -13.90
C ILE A 300 -22.59 21.69 -14.57
#